data_AF-A0A9R1KYN9-F1
#
_entry.id   AF-A0A9R1KYN9-F1
#
_cell.length_a   1.000
_cell.length_b   1.000
_cell.length_c   1.000
_cell.angle_alpha   90.00
_cell.angle_beta   90.00
_cell.angle_gamma   90.00
#
_symmetry.space_group_name_H-M   'P 1'
#
loop_
_entity.id
_entity.type
_entity.pdbx_description
1 polymer ?
#
loop_
_entity_poly.entity_id
_entity_poly.type
_entity_poly.pdbx_seq_one_letter_code
_entity_poly.pdbx_strand_id
1 'polypeptide(L)'
;MSTTEGKPDADAVEEMAREAAAWCAMHGLVVGDRADPRSGTVPGVGLVHAPISLLPSRLPESFWSQACELAPLFNELVDRVSLDGDFLQDSLSKTRQVDDFTSRLLDIHRKMMDANKKENIRLGLHRSDYMLDSETNSLLQIELNTISVSFPGLCSIVTELHRTLINQYGNLLCLDAKRVPGNEASRQFAKALAKAWDEFNVDSAVVMMIVQPEERNMYDQYWLVKYLRESHGVTTIRKTLSEVEAEGRVLPDGTLVVNDRKVTVVYFRAGYTPNDYPSEAEWSARLLMEQSSAVKCPSISYHLVGTKKIQQELAKPNVLERFLENKEEIAKLRQCFAGLWSLDDEEVVKSAIENPDLFVLKPQREGGGNNIYGLDVREALIRLKKEGGDALSAYILMQRIFPKASLASLVRGGVCHEALTVSELGIYGAYLRNKDKVIINDKCGYLMRTKVSSSDEGGVAAGFAVLDSLYLTDK
;
A
#
# COMPACT_ATOMS: atom_id res chain seq x y z
N MET A 1 8.73 40.93 -19.37
CA MET A 1 9.57 40.08 -20.23
C MET A 1 9.14 38.64 -19.97
N SER A 2 8.83 37.92 -21.04
CA SER A 2 8.26 36.57 -21.07
C SER A 2 9.10 35.57 -20.26
N THR A 3 8.56 35.04 -19.16
CA THR A 3 9.10 33.85 -18.47
C THR A 3 8.55 32.62 -19.17
N THR A 4 9.24 32.20 -20.23
CA THR A 4 9.15 30.83 -20.70
C THR A 4 9.80 29.96 -19.63
N GLU A 5 9.01 29.15 -18.93
CA GLU A 5 9.50 28.16 -17.96
C GLU A 5 10.58 27.31 -18.65
N GLY A 6 11.81 27.37 -18.15
CA GLY A 6 12.96 26.73 -18.76
C GLY A 6 12.84 25.21 -18.71
N LYS A 7 12.33 24.61 -19.78
CA LYS A 7 12.51 23.17 -20.00
C LYS A 7 14.02 22.93 -20.12
N PRO A 8 14.63 22.05 -19.32
CA PRO A 8 16.05 21.74 -19.46
C PRO A 8 16.33 21.24 -20.87
N ASP A 9 17.46 21.64 -21.44
CA ASP A 9 17.94 21.09 -22.72
C ASP A 9 18.22 19.58 -22.57
N ALA A 10 18.16 18.83 -23.66
CA ALA A 10 18.27 17.38 -23.68
C ALA A 10 19.58 16.90 -23.02
N ASP A 11 20.69 17.59 -23.27
CA ASP A 11 22.00 17.28 -22.68
C ASP A 11 21.97 17.41 -21.15
N ALA A 12 21.27 18.42 -20.61
CA ALA A 12 21.12 18.60 -19.17
C ALA A 12 20.26 17.51 -18.53
N VAL A 13 19.21 17.05 -19.22
CA VAL A 13 18.37 15.92 -18.76
C VAL A 13 19.18 14.62 -18.71
N GLU A 14 20.01 14.37 -19.72
CA GLU A 14 20.87 13.18 -19.77
C GLU A 14 21.93 13.21 -18.65
N GLU A 15 22.57 14.37 -18.44
CA GLU A 15 23.52 14.56 -17.35
C GLU A 15 22.86 14.33 -15.98
N MET A 16 21.71 14.95 -15.74
CA MET A 16 20.92 14.76 -14.51
C MET A 16 20.54 13.29 -14.30
N ALA A 17 20.09 12.59 -15.34
CA ALA A 17 19.70 11.18 -15.24
C ALA A 17 20.88 10.28 -14.87
N ARG A 18 22.06 10.53 -15.44
CA ARG A 18 23.30 9.82 -15.10
C ARG A 18 23.71 10.07 -13.65
N GLU A 19 23.66 11.32 -13.20
CA GLU A 19 23.96 11.68 -11.81
C GLU A 19 22.95 11.08 -10.83
N ALA A 20 21.65 11.11 -11.17
CA ALA A 20 20.60 10.50 -10.37
C ALA A 20 20.83 8.99 -10.22
N ALA A 21 21.16 8.28 -11.30
CA ALA A 21 21.45 6.85 -11.25
C ALA A 21 22.67 6.53 -10.36
N ALA A 22 23.74 7.33 -10.46
CA ALA A 22 24.90 7.19 -9.58
C ALA A 22 24.55 7.48 -8.11
N TRP A 23 23.77 8.55 -7.86
CA TRP A 23 23.30 8.91 -6.53
C TRP A 23 22.46 7.80 -5.90
N CYS A 24 21.55 7.18 -6.67
CA CYS A 24 20.73 6.05 -6.23
C CYS A 24 21.58 4.89 -5.73
N ALA A 25 22.64 4.53 -6.47
CA ALA A 25 23.55 3.47 -6.08
C ALA A 25 24.30 3.79 -4.78
N MET A 26 24.77 5.03 -4.61
CA MET A 26 25.49 5.47 -3.41
C MET A 26 24.61 5.53 -2.15
N HIS A 27 23.31 5.77 -2.31
CA HIS A 27 22.37 6.00 -1.20
C HIS A 27 21.41 4.82 -0.96
N GLY A 28 21.58 3.70 -1.67
CA GLY A 28 20.77 2.50 -1.46
C GLY A 28 19.32 2.62 -1.96
N LEU A 29 19.07 3.46 -2.96
CA LEU A 29 17.80 3.49 -3.72
C LEU A 29 17.84 2.41 -4.81
N VAL A 30 17.87 1.15 -4.38
CA VAL A 30 18.12 -0.01 -5.24
C VAL A 30 17.08 -1.10 -5.02
N VAL A 31 16.91 -1.92 -6.05
CA VAL A 31 16.14 -3.16 -6.05
C VAL A 31 16.96 -4.27 -6.70
N GLY A 32 16.53 -5.52 -6.53
CA GLY A 32 17.05 -6.62 -7.31
C GLY A 32 16.65 -6.50 -8.78
N ASP A 33 17.61 -6.65 -9.69
CA ASP A 33 17.41 -6.65 -11.14
C ASP A 33 16.65 -7.90 -11.57
N ARG A 34 15.61 -7.74 -12.40
CA ARG A 34 14.85 -8.85 -12.97
C ARG A 34 15.70 -9.73 -13.89
N ALA A 35 16.77 -9.19 -14.46
CA ALA A 35 17.68 -9.94 -15.32
C ALA A 35 18.60 -10.91 -14.55
N ASP A 36 18.87 -10.67 -13.26
CA ASP A 36 19.63 -11.62 -12.42
C ASP A 36 18.64 -12.48 -11.60
N PRO A 37 18.59 -13.81 -11.80
CA PRO A 37 17.67 -14.70 -11.08
C PRO A 37 17.96 -14.76 -9.57
N ARG A 38 19.16 -14.38 -9.12
CA ARG A 38 19.54 -14.40 -7.70
C ARG A 38 19.19 -13.11 -6.97
N SER A 39 18.81 -12.06 -7.68
CA SER A 39 18.60 -10.72 -7.09
C SER A 39 17.43 -10.64 -6.11
N GLY A 40 16.49 -11.60 -6.19
CA GLY A 40 15.38 -11.75 -5.26
C GLY A 40 15.70 -12.59 -4.01
N THR A 41 16.84 -13.28 -3.97
CA THR A 41 17.18 -14.23 -2.88
C THR A 41 18.52 -13.95 -2.22
N VAL A 42 19.47 -13.33 -2.93
CA VAL A 42 20.82 -13.04 -2.45
C VAL A 42 21.04 -11.53 -2.36
N PRO A 43 21.08 -10.97 -1.13
CA PRO A 43 21.37 -9.54 -0.93
C PRO A 43 22.74 -9.14 -1.49
N GLY A 44 22.84 -7.95 -2.07
CA GLY A 44 24.08 -7.38 -2.59
C GLY A 44 24.50 -7.85 -3.99
N VAL A 45 23.70 -8.71 -4.64
CA VAL A 45 23.98 -9.25 -5.97
C VAL A 45 22.87 -8.84 -6.95
N GLY A 46 23.25 -8.54 -8.20
CA GLY A 46 22.30 -8.18 -9.25
C GLY A 46 21.47 -6.95 -8.89
N LEU A 47 22.12 -5.88 -8.43
CA LEU A 47 21.46 -4.64 -8.04
C LEU A 47 21.26 -3.71 -9.22
N VAL A 48 20.10 -3.06 -9.26
CA VAL A 48 19.80 -1.93 -10.15
C VAL A 48 19.13 -0.83 -9.34
N HIS A 49 19.28 0.44 -9.75
CA HIS A 49 18.53 1.51 -9.13
C HIS A 49 17.02 1.25 -9.27
N ALA A 50 16.24 1.62 -8.26
CA ALA A 50 14.78 1.58 -8.40
C ALA A 50 14.34 2.48 -9.57
N PRO A 51 13.32 2.11 -10.36
CA PRO A 51 12.79 3.00 -11.38
C PRO A 51 12.25 4.29 -10.74
N ILE A 52 12.65 5.46 -11.26
CA ILE A 52 12.30 6.76 -10.68
C ILE A 52 11.77 7.74 -11.72
N SER A 53 10.97 8.72 -11.30
CA SER A 53 10.87 10.00 -12.00
C SER A 53 12.15 10.80 -11.72
N LEU A 54 12.64 11.56 -12.69
CA LEU A 54 13.85 12.37 -12.51
C LEU A 54 13.59 13.63 -11.66
N LEU A 55 12.38 14.17 -11.75
CA LEU A 55 11.93 15.35 -11.03
C LEU A 55 10.56 15.09 -10.39
N PRO A 56 10.24 15.76 -9.27
CA PRO A 56 9.01 15.51 -8.52
C PRO A 56 7.75 15.91 -9.29
N SER A 57 6.72 15.07 -9.18
CA SER A 57 5.37 15.40 -9.65
C SER A 57 4.76 16.59 -8.91
N ARG A 58 4.08 17.49 -9.63
CA ARG A 58 3.44 18.67 -9.04
C ARG A 58 2.11 18.32 -8.37
N LEU A 59 1.87 18.87 -7.18
CA LEU A 59 0.59 18.72 -6.47
C LEU A 59 0.22 20.04 -5.74
N PRO A 60 -1.03 20.51 -5.86
CA PRO A 60 -1.55 21.63 -5.07
C PRO A 60 -1.42 21.37 -3.54
N GLU A 61 -0.95 22.36 -2.76
CA GLU A 61 -0.71 22.20 -1.32
C GLU A 61 -2.01 21.97 -0.52
N SER A 62 -3.11 22.48 -1.05
CA SER A 62 -4.46 22.22 -0.55
C SER A 62 -4.82 20.73 -0.56
N PHE A 63 -4.61 20.03 -1.68
CA PHE A 63 -4.87 18.58 -1.78
C PHE A 63 -3.88 17.75 -0.97
N TRP A 64 -2.61 18.17 -0.88
CA TRP A 64 -1.64 17.55 0.02
C TRP A 64 -2.12 17.60 1.48
N SER A 65 -2.61 18.77 1.93
CA SER A 65 -3.11 18.96 3.29
C SER A 65 -4.35 18.12 3.54
N GLN A 66 -5.30 18.09 2.58
CA GLN A 66 -6.47 17.22 2.63
C GLN A 66 -6.07 15.75 2.80
N ALA A 67 -5.14 15.24 1.99
CA ALA A 67 -4.67 13.86 2.06
C ALA A 67 -4.03 13.54 3.43
N CYS A 68 -3.25 14.48 3.98
CA CYS A 68 -2.62 14.33 5.29
C CYS A 68 -3.64 14.29 6.43
N GLU A 69 -4.70 15.10 6.36
CA GLU A 69 -5.78 15.13 7.36
C GLU A 69 -6.59 13.82 7.38
N LEU A 70 -6.71 13.14 6.24
CA LEU A 70 -7.46 11.89 6.13
C LEU A 70 -6.75 10.68 6.77
N ALA A 71 -5.42 10.69 6.85
CA ALA A 71 -4.65 9.54 7.36
C ALA A 71 -5.07 9.07 8.76
N PRO A 72 -5.13 9.93 9.80
CA PRO A 72 -5.56 9.48 11.12
C PRO A 72 -7.04 9.07 11.18
N LEU A 73 -7.88 9.59 10.27
CA LEU A 73 -9.29 9.19 10.16
C LEU A 73 -9.43 7.78 9.59
N PHE A 74 -8.69 7.48 8.53
CA PHE A 74 -8.65 6.13 7.95
C PHE A 74 -8.05 5.11 8.93
N ASN A 75 -7.01 5.47 9.67
CA ASN A 75 -6.44 4.60 10.70
C ASN A 75 -7.49 4.17 11.74
N GLU A 76 -8.25 5.13 12.29
CA GLU A 76 -9.30 4.85 13.26
C GLU A 76 -10.47 4.09 12.63
N LEU A 77 -10.87 4.44 11.39
CA LEU A 77 -11.90 3.70 10.65
C LEU A 77 -11.51 2.24 10.47
N VAL A 78 -10.27 1.94 10.08
CA VAL A 78 -9.78 0.56 9.93
C VAL A 78 -9.87 -0.19 11.25
N ASP A 79 -9.41 0.38 12.36
CA ASP A 79 -9.52 -0.26 13.69
C ASP A 79 -10.97 -0.59 14.01
N ARG A 80 -11.88 0.38 13.86
CA ARG A 80 -13.29 0.20 14.23
C ARG A 80 -14.02 -0.81 13.34
N VAL A 81 -13.78 -0.79 12.02
CA VAL A 81 -14.36 -1.79 11.11
C VAL A 81 -13.82 -3.18 11.43
N SER A 82 -12.53 -3.29 11.80
CA SER A 82 -11.92 -4.57 12.14
C SER A 82 -12.51 -5.26 13.38
N LEU A 83 -13.19 -4.49 14.25
CA LEU A 83 -13.85 -4.99 15.45
C LEU A 83 -15.26 -5.52 15.17
N ASP A 84 -15.89 -5.12 14.07
CA ASP A 84 -17.21 -5.60 13.65
C ASP A 84 -17.04 -6.85 12.77
N GLY A 85 -16.78 -7.97 13.44
CA GLY A 85 -16.53 -9.25 12.78
C GLY A 85 -17.72 -9.75 11.96
N ASP A 86 -18.95 -9.47 12.40
CA ASP A 86 -20.17 -9.83 11.67
C ASP A 86 -20.30 -9.00 10.40
N PHE A 87 -20.04 -7.69 10.44
CA PHE A 87 -19.97 -6.87 9.23
C PHE A 87 -18.98 -7.42 8.21
N LEU A 88 -17.76 -7.77 8.62
CA LEU A 88 -16.75 -8.32 7.71
C LEU A 88 -17.21 -9.64 7.08
N GLN A 89 -17.79 -10.54 7.89
CA GLN A 89 -18.26 -11.85 7.43
C GLN A 89 -19.46 -11.73 6.49
N ASP A 90 -20.42 -10.85 6.82
CA ASP A 90 -21.63 -10.64 6.05
C ASP A 90 -21.34 -9.94 4.71
N SER A 91 -20.52 -8.87 4.74
CA SER A 91 -20.14 -8.11 3.54
C SER A 91 -19.36 -8.92 2.52
N LEU A 92 -18.62 -9.94 2.97
CA LEU A 92 -17.82 -10.84 2.13
C LEU A 92 -18.46 -12.22 1.91
N SER A 93 -19.68 -12.44 2.40
CA SER A 93 -20.36 -13.75 2.36
C SER A 93 -20.58 -14.29 0.94
N LYS A 94 -20.96 -13.42 -0.01
CA LYS A 94 -21.07 -13.81 -1.42
C LYS A 94 -19.70 -13.97 -2.07
N THR A 95 -18.76 -13.07 -1.79
CA THR A 95 -17.37 -13.14 -2.29
C THR A 95 -16.72 -14.47 -1.95
N ARG A 96 -16.96 -14.98 -0.74
CA ARG A 96 -16.48 -16.29 -0.27
C ARG A 96 -16.83 -17.45 -1.20
N GLN A 97 -17.98 -17.41 -1.87
CA GLN A 97 -18.44 -18.52 -2.71
C GLN A 97 -17.69 -18.61 -4.04
N VAL A 98 -17.03 -17.53 -4.46
CA VAL A 98 -16.44 -17.37 -5.79
C VAL A 98 -14.95 -17.00 -5.77
N ASP A 99 -14.40 -16.74 -4.58
CA ASP A 99 -12.98 -16.43 -4.39
C ASP A 99 -12.37 -17.26 -3.26
N ASP A 100 -11.70 -18.36 -3.61
CA ASP A 100 -11.06 -19.28 -2.67
C ASP A 100 -10.07 -18.59 -1.73
N PHE A 101 -9.33 -17.59 -2.23
CA PHE A 101 -8.37 -16.87 -1.40
C PHE A 101 -9.06 -16.08 -0.28
N THR A 102 -10.06 -15.27 -0.61
CA THR A 102 -10.85 -14.55 0.39
C THR A 102 -11.59 -15.51 1.31
N SER A 103 -12.08 -16.65 0.79
CA SER A 103 -12.72 -17.70 1.59
C SER A 103 -11.80 -18.23 2.69
N ARG A 104 -10.54 -18.52 2.36
CA ARG A 104 -9.53 -18.97 3.33
C ARG A 104 -9.15 -17.90 4.35
N LEU A 105 -9.13 -16.62 3.97
CA LEU A 105 -8.96 -15.52 4.93
C LEU A 105 -10.14 -15.43 5.91
N LEU A 106 -11.37 -15.56 5.41
CA LEU A 106 -12.59 -15.59 6.23
C LEU A 106 -12.64 -16.80 7.17
N ASP A 107 -12.09 -17.95 6.77
CA ASP A 107 -11.97 -19.13 7.63
C ASP A 107 -11.09 -18.87 8.85
N ILE A 108 -9.94 -18.24 8.63
CA ILE A 108 -9.03 -17.86 9.72
C ILE A 108 -9.73 -16.84 10.63
N HIS A 109 -10.37 -15.83 10.05
CA HIS A 109 -11.10 -14.83 10.81
C HIS A 109 -12.23 -15.45 11.64
N ARG A 110 -13.03 -16.37 11.07
CA ARG A 110 -14.09 -17.09 11.78
C ARG A 110 -13.53 -17.89 12.96
N LYS A 111 -12.42 -18.60 12.76
CA LYS A 111 -11.73 -19.33 13.85
C LYS A 111 -11.29 -18.39 15.00
N MET A 112 -10.88 -17.15 14.69
CA MET A 112 -10.52 -16.17 15.72
C MET A 112 -11.75 -15.65 16.47
N MET A 113 -12.87 -15.45 15.77
CA MET A 113 -14.16 -15.09 16.37
C MET A 113 -14.68 -16.20 17.28
N ASP A 114 -14.66 -17.46 16.82
CA ASP A 114 -15.15 -18.63 17.57
C ASP A 114 -14.30 -18.87 18.83
N ALA A 115 -13.00 -18.60 18.76
CA ALA A 115 -12.09 -18.63 19.90
C ALA A 115 -12.25 -17.42 20.85
N ASN A 116 -13.12 -16.45 20.50
CA ASN A 116 -13.30 -15.17 21.18
C ASN A 116 -11.97 -14.48 21.50
N LYS A 117 -11.07 -14.51 20.51
CA LYS A 117 -9.70 -14.02 20.69
C LYS A 117 -9.71 -12.51 20.92
N LYS A 118 -9.19 -12.08 22.07
CA LYS A 118 -9.01 -10.66 22.39
C LYS A 118 -7.65 -10.16 21.94
N GLU A 119 -7.65 -9.21 21.01
CA GLU A 119 -6.44 -8.50 20.59
C GLU A 119 -6.39 -7.12 21.25
N ASN A 120 -5.79 -7.08 22.44
CA ASN A 120 -5.68 -5.83 23.21
C ASN A 120 -4.72 -4.85 22.54
N ILE A 121 -3.60 -5.34 21.99
CA ILE A 121 -2.64 -4.51 21.26
C ILE A 121 -2.88 -4.71 19.77
N ARG A 122 -3.26 -3.65 19.07
CA ARG A 122 -3.56 -3.66 17.64
C ARG A 122 -2.69 -2.64 16.93
N LEU A 123 -2.00 -3.10 15.88
CA LEU A 123 -1.05 -2.32 15.10
C LEU A 123 -1.48 -2.32 13.63
N GLY A 124 -1.60 -1.12 13.07
CA GLY A 124 -1.87 -0.89 11.66
C GLY A 124 -0.77 -0.06 11.02
N LEU A 125 -0.19 -0.56 9.93
CA LEU A 125 0.68 0.21 9.05
C LEU A 125 0.02 0.27 7.68
N HIS A 126 -0.55 1.42 7.36
CA HIS A 126 -1.47 1.61 6.24
C HIS A 126 -0.89 2.51 5.17
N ARG A 127 -1.44 2.42 3.96
CA ARG A 127 -1.29 3.47 2.95
C ARG A 127 -2.61 3.69 2.23
N SER A 128 -3.14 4.90 2.35
CA SER A 128 -4.29 5.34 1.56
C SER A 128 -3.80 6.00 0.29
N ASP A 129 -4.23 5.49 -0.86
CA ASP A 129 -3.79 5.94 -2.17
C ASP A 129 -4.85 6.81 -2.85
N TYR A 130 -4.43 7.87 -3.54
CA TYR A 130 -5.29 8.90 -4.09
C TYR A 130 -4.85 9.35 -5.48
N MET A 131 -5.82 9.79 -6.29
CA MET A 131 -5.59 10.55 -7.52
C MET A 131 -6.41 11.84 -7.49
N LEU A 132 -5.85 12.91 -8.08
CA LEU A 132 -6.57 14.16 -8.29
C LEU A 132 -7.33 14.08 -9.61
N ASP A 133 -8.65 13.98 -9.55
CA ASP A 133 -9.50 13.94 -10.74
C ASP A 133 -9.56 15.31 -11.42
N SER A 134 -9.32 15.35 -12.73
CA SER A 134 -9.21 16.62 -13.46
C SER A 134 -10.56 17.27 -13.77
N GLU A 135 -11.63 16.48 -13.90
CA GLU A 135 -12.96 16.98 -14.21
C GLU A 135 -13.63 17.58 -12.97
N THR A 136 -13.59 16.84 -11.86
CA THR A 136 -14.22 17.25 -10.59
C THR A 136 -13.29 18.08 -9.69
N ASN A 137 -12.01 18.21 -10.05
CA ASN A 137 -10.97 18.84 -9.24
C ASN A 137 -11.00 18.37 -7.77
N SER A 138 -11.13 17.05 -7.59
CA SER A 138 -11.31 16.41 -6.29
C SER A 138 -10.26 15.34 -6.06
N LEU A 139 -9.73 15.27 -4.84
CA LEU A 139 -8.82 14.22 -4.42
C LEU A 139 -9.63 12.97 -4.06
N LEU A 140 -9.54 11.94 -4.91
CA LEU A 140 -10.33 10.72 -4.77
C LEU A 140 -9.43 9.53 -4.40
N GLN A 141 -9.86 8.75 -3.41
CA GLN A 141 -9.19 7.55 -2.92
C GLN A 141 -9.32 6.43 -3.95
N ILE A 142 -8.18 5.87 -4.34
CA ILE A 142 -8.05 4.71 -5.23
C ILE A 142 -8.29 3.42 -4.46
N GLU A 143 -7.62 3.27 -3.32
CA GLU A 143 -7.68 2.10 -2.44
C GLU A 143 -7.06 2.42 -1.07
N LEU A 144 -7.31 1.54 -0.10
CA LEU A 144 -6.68 1.56 1.21
C LEU A 144 -5.91 0.26 1.42
N ASN A 145 -4.58 0.35 1.48
CA ASN A 145 -3.71 -0.80 1.68
C ASN A 145 -3.53 -1.04 3.19
N THR A 146 -3.99 -2.19 3.69
CA THR A 146 -3.87 -2.57 5.11
C THR A 146 -2.84 -3.66 5.39
N ILE A 147 -2.35 -4.34 4.35
CA ILE A 147 -1.34 -5.42 4.42
C ILE A 147 -0.14 -5.12 3.51
N SER A 148 1.07 -5.51 3.93
CA SER A 148 2.30 -5.45 3.10
C SER A 148 2.51 -4.12 2.38
N VAL A 149 2.25 -3.04 3.09
CA VAL A 149 2.39 -1.68 2.58
C VAL A 149 3.85 -1.41 2.22
N SER A 150 4.12 -1.41 0.92
CA SER A 150 5.47 -1.28 0.36
C SER A 150 5.94 0.17 0.23
N PHE A 151 7.25 0.31 0.06
CA PHE A 151 7.99 1.54 -0.23
C PHE A 151 8.23 2.57 0.88
N PRO A 152 7.94 2.35 2.18
CA PRO A 152 8.27 3.37 3.20
C PRO A 152 9.79 3.59 3.35
N GLY A 153 10.63 2.62 2.95
CA GLY A 153 12.08 2.75 2.89
C GLY A 153 12.52 3.57 1.69
N LEU A 154 12.16 3.12 0.48
CA LEU A 154 12.65 3.74 -0.75
C LEU A 154 12.06 5.14 -1.00
N CYS A 155 10.81 5.42 -0.62
CA CYS A 155 10.19 6.73 -0.87
C CYS A 155 10.89 7.88 -0.13
N SER A 156 11.39 7.63 1.08
CA SER A 156 12.18 8.60 1.85
C SER A 156 13.45 8.98 1.10
N ILE A 157 14.07 8.03 0.42
CA ILE A 157 15.32 8.24 -0.33
C ILE A 157 15.04 8.98 -1.65
N VAL A 158 13.90 8.69 -2.30
CA VAL A 158 13.45 9.43 -3.50
C VAL A 158 13.20 10.92 -3.17
N THR A 159 12.60 11.21 -2.02
CA THR A 159 12.46 12.59 -1.53
C THR A 159 13.81 13.30 -1.42
N GLU A 160 14.82 12.64 -0.88
CA GLU A 160 16.17 13.20 -0.74
C GLU A 160 16.92 13.30 -2.08
N LEU A 161 16.70 12.36 -3.01
CA LEU A 161 17.19 12.47 -4.39
C LEU A 161 16.67 13.74 -5.06
N HIS A 162 15.35 13.96 -5.05
CA HIS A 162 14.76 15.12 -5.69
C HIS A 162 15.20 16.43 -5.04
N ARG A 163 15.35 16.47 -3.71
CA ARG A 163 15.93 17.64 -3.03
C ARG A 163 17.37 17.89 -3.45
N THR A 164 18.17 16.84 -3.61
CA THR A 164 19.57 16.94 -4.07
C THR A 164 19.63 17.50 -5.49
N LEU A 165 18.87 16.91 -6.42
CA LEU A 165 18.80 17.38 -7.81
C LEU A 165 18.29 18.82 -7.89
N ILE A 166 17.27 19.21 -7.13
CA ILE A 166 16.78 20.58 -7.12
C ILE A 166 17.81 21.54 -6.48
N ASN A 167 18.56 21.14 -5.46
CA ASN A 167 19.61 22.01 -4.92
C ASN A 167 20.73 22.26 -5.95
N GLN A 168 21.02 21.29 -6.81
CA GLN A 168 22.06 21.39 -7.85
C GLN A 168 21.57 22.14 -9.09
N TYR A 169 20.36 21.84 -9.56
CA TYR A 169 19.80 22.32 -10.83
C TYR A 169 18.65 23.33 -10.68
N GLY A 170 18.21 23.62 -9.46
CA GLY A 170 16.98 24.40 -9.19
C GLY A 170 17.00 25.83 -9.70
N ASN A 171 18.17 26.49 -9.76
CA ASN A 171 18.31 27.81 -10.38
C ASN A 171 18.05 27.77 -11.90
N LEU A 172 18.44 26.68 -12.57
CA LEU A 172 18.17 26.47 -14.00
C LEU A 172 16.71 26.09 -14.23
N LEU A 173 16.12 25.29 -13.33
CA LEU A 173 14.77 24.74 -13.45
C LEU A 173 13.68 25.62 -12.82
N CYS A 174 14.04 26.71 -12.14
CA CYS A 174 13.16 27.52 -11.31
C CYS A 174 12.41 26.69 -10.23
N LEU A 175 13.13 25.78 -9.56
CA LEU A 175 12.60 24.91 -8.51
C LEU A 175 13.26 25.20 -7.16
N ASP A 176 12.48 25.09 -6.08
CA ASP A 176 12.96 25.20 -4.69
C ASP A 176 12.79 23.86 -3.96
N ALA A 177 13.88 23.31 -3.42
CA ALA A 177 13.87 22.03 -2.71
C ALA A 177 12.96 22.05 -1.47
N LYS A 178 12.67 23.23 -0.90
CA LYS A 178 11.71 23.39 0.22
C LYS A 178 10.27 23.04 -0.16
N ARG A 179 9.94 23.05 -1.45
CA ARG A 179 8.62 22.65 -1.97
C ARG A 179 8.45 21.14 -2.04
N VAL A 180 9.52 20.36 -1.84
CA VAL A 180 9.44 18.91 -1.66
C VAL A 180 9.31 18.60 -0.16
N PRO A 181 8.14 18.14 0.33
CA PRO A 181 7.96 17.88 1.75
C PRO A 181 8.82 16.71 2.24
N GLY A 182 9.25 16.79 3.50
CA GLY A 182 10.06 15.76 4.13
C GLY A 182 9.31 14.44 4.27
N ASN A 183 10.05 13.34 4.30
CA ASN A 183 9.47 12.00 4.25
C ASN A 183 10.21 11.02 5.18
N GLU A 184 9.62 10.74 6.34
CA GLU A 184 10.20 9.88 7.38
C GLU A 184 9.46 8.55 7.51
N ALA A 185 8.88 8.04 6.41
CA ALA A 185 7.96 6.91 6.44
C ALA A 185 8.55 5.65 7.08
N SER A 186 9.74 5.24 6.64
CA SER A 186 10.44 4.08 7.20
C SER A 186 10.79 4.24 8.68
N ARG A 187 11.21 5.43 9.11
CA ARG A 187 11.50 5.69 10.54
C ARG A 187 10.24 5.66 11.38
N GLN A 188 9.15 6.24 10.90
CA GLN A 188 7.88 6.26 11.61
C GLN A 188 7.24 4.87 11.69
N PHE A 189 7.35 4.07 10.63
CA PHE A 189 6.93 2.66 10.66
C PHE A 189 7.79 1.82 11.61
N ALA A 190 9.12 2.00 11.60
CA ALA A 190 10.01 1.34 12.54
C ALA A 190 9.69 1.73 14.00
N LYS A 191 9.40 3.00 14.25
CA LYS A 191 8.95 3.49 15.57
C LYS A 191 7.64 2.83 16.00
N ALA A 192 6.66 2.69 15.11
CA ALA A 192 5.39 2.06 15.43
C ALA A 192 5.54 0.56 15.74
N LEU A 193 6.36 -0.16 14.96
CA LEU A 193 6.73 -1.56 15.24
C LEU A 193 7.46 -1.70 16.57
N ALA A 194 8.43 -0.82 16.86
CA ALA A 194 9.15 -0.80 18.13
C ALA A 194 8.22 -0.52 19.32
N LYS A 195 7.31 0.46 19.21
CA LYS A 195 6.31 0.71 20.27
C LYS A 195 5.38 -0.47 20.48
N ALA A 196 4.94 -1.17 19.43
CA ALA A 196 4.12 -2.36 19.58
C ALA A 196 4.89 -3.50 20.28
N TRP A 197 6.18 -3.63 19.98
CA TRP A 197 7.08 -4.56 20.66
C TRP A 197 7.25 -4.19 22.14
N ASP A 198 7.43 -2.90 22.47
CA ASP A 198 7.53 -2.39 23.84
C ASP A 198 6.25 -2.64 24.64
N GLU A 199 5.07 -2.40 24.04
CA GLU A 199 3.76 -2.60 24.70
C GLU A 199 3.50 -4.08 25.03
N PHE A 200 4.11 -5.02 24.28
CA PHE A 200 4.06 -6.44 24.61
C PHE A 200 4.92 -6.79 25.83
N ASN A 201 5.98 -6.02 26.07
CA ASN A 201 6.83 -6.04 27.27
C ASN A 201 7.41 -7.43 27.60
N VAL A 202 8.04 -8.09 26.62
CA VAL A 202 8.75 -9.36 26.82
C VAL A 202 10.22 -9.23 26.43
N ASP A 203 11.08 -9.48 27.41
CA ASP A 203 12.53 -9.47 27.22
C ASP A 203 12.99 -10.46 26.14
N SER A 204 14.01 -10.06 25.38
CA SER A 204 14.65 -10.89 24.35
C SER A 204 13.74 -11.37 23.22
N ALA A 205 12.54 -10.78 23.07
CA ALA A 205 11.68 -11.05 21.94
C ALA A 205 12.11 -10.32 20.66
N VAL A 206 11.66 -10.82 19.51
CA VAL A 206 11.95 -10.25 18.19
C VAL A 206 10.69 -9.76 17.48
N VAL A 207 10.89 -8.86 16.53
CA VAL A 207 9.93 -8.60 15.45
C VAL A 207 10.20 -9.63 14.34
N MET A 208 9.20 -10.41 13.95
CA MET A 208 9.29 -11.32 12.81
C MET A 208 8.66 -10.67 11.59
N MET A 209 9.41 -10.54 10.51
CA MET A 209 8.93 -10.07 9.23
C MET A 209 8.61 -11.27 8.33
N ILE A 210 7.36 -11.38 7.89
CA ILE A 210 6.93 -12.43 6.95
C ILE A 210 7.20 -11.96 5.53
N VAL A 211 8.00 -12.70 4.76
CA VAL A 211 8.52 -12.27 3.45
C VAL A 211 8.22 -13.31 2.37
N GLN A 212 8.21 -12.89 1.11
CA GLN A 212 8.14 -13.80 -0.03
C GLN A 212 9.48 -14.54 -0.18
N PRO A 213 9.49 -15.77 -0.74
CA PRO A 213 10.73 -16.50 -1.01
C PRO A 213 11.66 -15.77 -1.99
N GLU A 214 11.09 -15.09 -2.99
CA GLU A 214 11.81 -14.21 -3.91
C GLU A 214 11.32 -12.77 -3.72
N GLU A 215 12.20 -11.89 -3.25
CA GLU A 215 11.84 -10.53 -2.87
C GLU A 215 12.86 -9.52 -3.43
N ARG A 216 12.65 -9.08 -4.67
CA ARG A 216 13.52 -8.08 -5.31
C ARG A 216 13.44 -6.71 -4.64
N ASN A 217 12.37 -6.43 -3.91
CA ASN A 217 12.22 -5.20 -3.12
C ASN A 217 12.69 -5.39 -1.66
N MET A 218 13.55 -6.38 -1.38
CA MET A 218 14.02 -6.64 0.00
C MET A 218 14.74 -5.45 0.63
N TYR A 219 15.35 -4.57 -0.17
CA TYR A 219 16.08 -3.42 0.35
C TYR A 219 15.16 -2.39 1.00
N ASP A 220 13.93 -2.22 0.50
CA ASP A 220 12.87 -1.44 1.18
C ASP A 220 12.59 -1.98 2.59
N GLN A 221 12.61 -3.30 2.74
CA GLN A 221 12.42 -3.97 4.03
C GLN A 221 13.66 -3.84 4.93
N TYR A 222 14.87 -3.95 4.37
CA TYR A 222 16.11 -3.76 5.11
C TYR A 222 16.27 -2.35 5.66
N TRP A 223 15.70 -1.33 5.01
CA TRP A 223 15.63 0.03 5.58
C TRP A 223 14.84 0.07 6.90
N LEU A 224 13.72 -0.64 6.98
CA LEU A 224 12.97 -0.79 8.24
C LEU A 224 13.77 -1.57 9.29
N VAL A 225 14.41 -2.68 8.89
CA VAL A 225 15.26 -3.49 9.79
C VAL A 225 16.40 -2.65 10.38
N LYS A 226 17.04 -1.82 9.54
CA LYS A 226 18.08 -0.89 9.95
C LYS A 226 17.57 0.03 11.07
N TYR A 227 16.44 0.70 10.89
CA TYR A 227 15.92 1.63 11.89
C TYR A 227 15.42 0.92 13.16
N LEU A 228 14.79 -0.24 13.05
CA LEU A 228 14.45 -1.07 14.21
C LEU A 228 15.68 -1.39 15.05
N ARG A 229 16.79 -1.78 14.40
CA ARG A 229 18.03 -2.13 15.09
C ARG A 229 18.76 -0.91 15.64
N GLU A 230 19.06 0.07 14.80
CA GLU A 230 19.93 1.19 15.12
C GLU A 230 19.24 2.23 16.01
N SER A 231 17.95 2.49 15.80
CA SER A 231 17.21 3.53 16.53
C SER A 231 16.46 3.00 17.75
N HIS A 232 16.11 1.71 17.77
CA HIS A 232 15.28 1.12 18.82
C HIS A 232 15.90 -0.11 19.51
N GLY A 233 17.04 -0.63 19.05
CA GLY A 233 17.66 -1.83 19.62
C GLY A 233 16.87 -3.12 19.37
N VAL A 234 15.80 -3.07 18.57
CA VAL A 234 14.90 -4.20 18.33
C VAL A 234 15.53 -5.14 17.30
N THR A 235 15.52 -6.43 17.62
CA THR A 235 16.02 -7.47 16.71
C THR A 235 14.91 -7.93 15.78
N THR A 236 15.24 -8.09 14.50
CA THR A 236 14.31 -8.60 13.48
C THR A 236 14.78 -9.93 12.93
N ILE A 237 13.85 -10.86 12.71
CA ILE A 237 14.06 -12.07 11.91
C ILE A 237 13.16 -12.00 10.67
N ARG A 238 13.60 -12.56 9.54
CA ARG A 238 12.82 -12.65 8.30
C ARG A 238 12.52 -14.11 8.04
N LYS A 239 11.26 -14.44 7.77
CA LYS A 239 10.80 -15.81 7.52
C LYS A 239 9.74 -15.84 6.44
N THR A 240 9.79 -16.85 5.58
CA THR A 240 8.69 -17.21 4.69
C THR A 240 7.58 -17.91 5.48
N LEU A 241 6.38 -17.98 4.93
CA LEU A 241 5.27 -18.72 5.56
C LEU A 241 5.64 -20.20 5.76
N SER A 242 6.30 -20.84 4.78
CA SER A 242 6.72 -22.24 4.87
C SER A 242 7.76 -22.48 5.97
N GLU A 243 8.72 -21.55 6.17
CA GLU A 243 9.67 -21.66 7.29
C GLU A 243 8.97 -21.48 8.64
N VAL A 244 7.95 -20.62 8.74
CA VAL A 244 7.16 -20.47 9.98
C VAL A 244 6.39 -21.75 10.29
N GLU A 245 5.87 -22.45 9.28
CA GLU A 245 5.24 -23.75 9.49
C GLU A 245 6.25 -24.78 10.03
N ALA A 246 7.43 -24.86 9.42
CA ALA A 246 8.45 -25.84 9.77
C ALA A 246 9.11 -25.59 11.15
N GLU A 247 9.29 -24.31 11.53
CA GLU A 247 10.08 -23.91 12.69
C GLU A 247 9.25 -23.28 13.82
N GLY A 248 7.97 -23.01 13.56
CA GLY A 248 7.10 -22.24 14.44
C GLY A 248 6.24 -23.11 15.36
N ARG A 249 6.03 -22.62 16.57
CA ARG A 249 5.09 -23.20 17.53
C ARG A 249 4.50 -22.14 18.45
N VAL A 250 3.31 -22.39 18.95
CA VAL A 250 2.67 -21.58 19.99
C VAL A 250 2.79 -22.33 21.32
N LEU A 251 3.37 -21.68 22.32
CA LEU A 251 3.50 -22.21 23.67
C LEU A 251 2.14 -22.22 24.39
N PRO A 252 1.99 -22.96 25.52
CA PRO A 252 0.73 -23.00 26.27
C PRO A 252 0.23 -21.63 26.76
N ASP A 253 1.12 -20.66 26.94
CA ASP A 253 0.80 -19.28 27.32
C ASP A 253 0.40 -18.39 26.12
N GLY A 254 0.37 -18.94 24.91
CA GLY A 254 0.07 -18.24 23.66
C GLY A 254 1.28 -17.64 22.95
N THR A 255 2.47 -17.69 23.54
CA THR A 255 3.69 -17.10 22.94
C THR A 255 4.06 -17.79 21.64
N LEU A 256 4.23 -17.02 20.56
CA LEU A 256 4.82 -17.51 19.32
C LEU A 256 6.33 -17.68 19.48
N VAL A 257 6.84 -18.85 19.15
CA VAL A 257 8.28 -19.14 19.07
C VAL A 257 8.60 -19.66 17.69
N VAL A 258 9.59 -19.05 17.03
CA VAL A 258 10.09 -19.50 15.71
C VAL A 258 11.61 -19.62 15.82
N ASN A 259 12.13 -20.82 15.56
CA ASN A 259 13.57 -21.12 15.71
C ASN A 259 14.14 -20.68 17.08
N ASP A 260 13.47 -21.12 18.15
CA ASP A 260 13.77 -20.81 19.56
C ASP A 260 13.77 -19.32 19.95
N ARG A 261 13.26 -18.43 19.09
CA ARG A 261 13.10 -17.01 19.38
C ARG A 261 11.64 -16.68 19.66
N LYS A 262 11.38 -16.00 20.78
CA LYS A 262 10.05 -15.45 21.10
C LYS A 262 9.73 -14.31 20.14
N VAL A 263 8.54 -14.36 19.53
CA VAL A 263 8.05 -13.34 18.61
C VAL A 263 6.90 -12.59 19.27
N THR A 264 7.01 -11.25 19.33
CA THR A 264 5.96 -10.39 19.90
C THR A 264 5.25 -9.55 18.86
N VAL A 265 5.87 -9.34 17.71
CA VAL A 265 5.25 -8.65 16.56
C VAL A 265 5.51 -9.47 15.30
N VAL A 266 4.46 -9.74 14.55
CA VAL A 266 4.49 -10.34 13.21
C VAL A 266 4.15 -9.24 12.21
N TYR A 267 5.13 -8.83 11.39
CA TYR A 267 4.97 -7.81 10.36
C TYR A 267 4.91 -8.46 8.98
N PHE A 268 3.75 -8.38 8.32
CA PHE A 268 3.56 -8.99 7.01
C PHE A 268 4.11 -8.13 5.89
N ARG A 269 5.06 -8.69 5.14
CA ARG A 269 5.52 -8.26 3.82
C ARG A 269 5.19 -9.29 2.72
N ALA A 270 4.33 -10.26 3.04
CA ALA A 270 3.78 -11.30 2.17
C ALA A 270 2.40 -11.73 2.73
N GLY A 271 1.77 -12.73 2.12
CA GLY A 271 0.48 -13.28 2.56
C GLY A 271 -0.74 -12.48 2.09
N TYR A 272 -0.57 -11.65 1.06
CA TYR A 272 -1.61 -10.81 0.45
C TYR A 272 -2.03 -11.28 -0.95
N THR A 273 -1.34 -12.28 -1.49
CA THR A 273 -1.64 -12.89 -2.79
C THR A 273 -1.78 -14.41 -2.65
N PRO A 274 -2.63 -15.08 -3.45
CA PRO A 274 -2.71 -16.54 -3.47
C PRO A 274 -1.37 -17.21 -3.78
N ASN A 275 -0.48 -16.53 -4.52
CA ASN A 275 0.84 -17.05 -4.87
C ASN A 275 1.76 -17.28 -3.65
N ASP A 276 1.48 -16.63 -2.53
CA ASP A 276 2.19 -16.84 -1.27
C ASP A 276 1.71 -18.10 -0.52
N TYR A 277 0.71 -18.80 -1.06
CA TYR A 277 0.10 -19.99 -0.48
C TYR A 277 0.11 -21.19 -1.45
N PRO A 278 1.29 -21.66 -1.89
CA PRO A 278 1.40 -22.79 -2.80
C PRO A 278 0.91 -24.11 -2.20
N SER A 279 0.79 -24.21 -0.87
CA SER A 279 0.35 -25.41 -0.16
C SER A 279 -0.44 -25.08 1.13
N GLU A 280 -0.91 -26.12 1.82
CA GLU A 280 -1.54 -25.97 3.14
C GLU A 280 -0.55 -25.55 4.25
N ALA A 281 0.76 -25.68 4.02
CA ALA A 281 1.76 -25.27 5.00
C ALA A 281 1.68 -23.76 5.27
N GLU A 282 1.52 -22.95 4.23
CA GLU A 282 1.47 -21.50 4.37
C GLU A 282 0.18 -21.02 5.04
N TRP A 283 -0.93 -21.70 4.76
CA TRP A 283 -2.20 -21.46 5.46
C TRP A 283 -2.11 -21.86 6.94
N SER A 284 -1.45 -22.98 7.24
CA SER A 284 -1.22 -23.44 8.61
C SER A 284 -0.34 -22.46 9.38
N ALA A 285 0.74 -21.95 8.77
CA ALA A 285 1.56 -20.89 9.34
C ALA A 285 0.76 -19.60 9.60
N ARG A 286 -0.06 -19.17 8.63
CA ARG A 286 -0.91 -17.97 8.79
C ARG A 286 -1.85 -18.13 9.97
N LEU A 287 -2.53 -19.29 10.10
CA LEU A 287 -3.40 -19.58 11.23
C LEU A 287 -2.63 -19.66 12.56
N LEU A 288 -1.47 -20.32 12.59
CA LEU A 288 -0.61 -20.45 13.78
C LEU A 288 -0.23 -19.07 14.33
N MET A 289 0.23 -18.17 13.46
CA MET A 289 0.54 -16.79 13.84
C MET A 289 -0.69 -16.06 14.35
N GLU A 290 -1.82 -16.20 13.64
CA GLU A 290 -3.06 -15.54 14.04
C GLU A 290 -3.58 -16.03 15.38
N GLN A 291 -3.36 -17.30 15.74
CA GLN A 291 -3.71 -17.88 17.04
C GLN A 291 -2.79 -17.40 18.18
N SER A 292 -1.53 -17.09 17.89
CA SER A 292 -0.55 -16.65 18.88
C SER A 292 -0.86 -15.29 19.51
N SER A 293 -0.31 -15.04 20.70
CA SER A 293 -0.44 -13.76 21.40
C SER A 293 0.25 -12.58 20.69
N ALA A 294 1.18 -12.85 19.76
CA ALA A 294 1.93 -11.80 19.06
C ALA A 294 1.00 -10.76 18.42
N VAL A 295 1.44 -9.50 18.37
CA VAL A 295 0.76 -8.43 17.64
C VAL A 295 0.95 -8.68 16.15
N LYS A 296 -0.12 -8.78 15.38
CA LYS A 296 0.00 -8.88 13.91
C LYS A 296 -0.13 -7.49 13.30
N CYS A 297 0.66 -7.25 12.28
CA CYS A 297 0.63 -6.05 11.46
C CYS A 297 0.54 -6.43 9.98
N PRO A 298 -0.67 -6.57 9.43
CA PRO A 298 -1.97 -6.50 10.10
C PRO A 298 -2.44 -7.86 10.67
N SER A 299 -3.41 -7.82 11.60
CA SER A 299 -4.25 -8.99 11.93
C SER A 299 -5.11 -9.43 10.74
N ILE A 300 -5.74 -10.60 10.84
CA ILE A 300 -6.63 -11.09 9.80
C ILE A 300 -7.85 -10.17 9.58
N SER A 301 -8.39 -9.55 10.62
CA SER A 301 -9.51 -8.60 10.48
C SER A 301 -9.08 -7.34 9.74
N TYR A 302 -7.94 -6.75 10.10
CA TYR A 302 -7.35 -5.63 9.38
C TYR A 302 -7.06 -5.96 7.91
N HIS A 303 -6.60 -7.18 7.62
CA HIS A 303 -6.40 -7.64 6.24
C HIS A 303 -7.72 -7.65 5.45
N LEU A 304 -8.81 -8.18 6.03
CA LEU A 304 -10.13 -8.20 5.40
C LEU A 304 -10.70 -6.78 5.18
N VAL A 305 -10.45 -5.84 6.09
CA VAL A 305 -10.85 -4.42 5.94
C VAL A 305 -10.25 -3.80 4.67
N GLY A 306 -9.05 -4.20 4.28
CA GLY A 306 -8.37 -3.68 3.08
C GLY A 306 -8.96 -4.19 1.76
N THR A 307 -9.88 -5.16 1.79
CA THR A 307 -10.48 -5.68 0.56
C THR A 307 -11.30 -4.61 -0.16
N LYS A 308 -11.27 -4.67 -1.50
CA LYS A 308 -12.03 -3.73 -2.35
C LYS A 308 -13.52 -3.80 -2.06
N LYS A 309 -14.04 -4.98 -1.71
CA LYS A 309 -15.43 -5.16 -1.31
C LYS A 309 -15.77 -4.38 -0.05
N ILE A 310 -14.93 -4.37 0.99
CA ILE A 310 -15.18 -3.57 2.19
C ILE A 310 -15.08 -2.06 1.88
N GLN A 311 -14.13 -1.63 1.05
CA GLN A 311 -14.07 -0.24 0.56
C GLN A 311 -15.41 0.17 -0.10
N GLN A 312 -15.97 -0.69 -0.96
CA GLN A 312 -17.25 -0.44 -1.62
C GLN A 312 -18.44 -0.43 -0.63
N GLU A 313 -18.46 -1.35 0.34
CA GLU A 313 -19.52 -1.39 1.36
C GLU A 313 -19.50 -0.14 2.27
N LEU A 314 -18.32 0.35 2.64
CA LEU A 314 -18.15 1.59 3.42
C LEU A 314 -18.64 2.84 2.66
N ALA A 315 -18.64 2.80 1.33
CA ALA A 315 -19.16 3.90 0.51
C ALA A 315 -20.70 3.96 0.45
N LYS A 316 -21.40 2.93 0.94
CA LYS A 316 -22.88 2.94 0.97
C LYS A 316 -23.40 3.99 1.97
N PRO A 317 -24.57 4.59 1.69
CA PRO A 317 -25.21 5.51 2.64
C PRO A 317 -25.38 4.90 4.03
N ASN A 318 -25.11 5.69 5.07
CA ASN A 318 -25.25 5.33 6.48
C ASN A 318 -24.29 4.26 7.03
N VAL A 319 -23.38 3.70 6.22
CA VAL A 319 -22.45 2.65 6.70
C VAL A 319 -21.30 3.26 7.51
N LEU A 320 -20.73 4.39 7.09
CA LEU A 320 -19.67 5.08 7.86
C LEU A 320 -20.13 5.47 9.26
N GLU A 321 -21.39 5.89 9.43
CA GLU A 321 -21.99 6.28 10.71
C GLU A 321 -22.08 5.12 11.71
N ARG A 322 -21.99 3.86 11.26
CA ARG A 322 -21.88 2.71 12.17
C ARG A 322 -20.55 2.70 12.91
N PHE A 323 -19.50 3.23 12.28
CA PHE A 323 -18.13 3.16 12.77
C PHE A 323 -17.64 4.49 13.32
N LEU A 324 -18.13 5.62 12.82
CA LEU A 324 -17.70 6.95 13.21
C LEU A 324 -18.88 7.79 13.68
N GLU A 325 -18.63 8.65 14.67
CA GLU A 325 -19.66 9.52 15.26
C GLU A 325 -19.50 10.99 14.80
N ASN A 326 -18.27 11.42 14.55
CA ASN A 326 -17.97 12.80 14.19
C ASN A 326 -18.41 13.07 12.74
N LYS A 327 -19.48 13.85 12.58
CA LYS A 327 -20.06 14.20 11.28
C LYS A 327 -19.11 14.95 10.37
N GLU A 328 -18.20 15.75 10.91
CA GLU A 328 -17.20 16.49 10.11
C GLU A 328 -16.14 15.54 9.55
N GLU A 329 -15.67 14.58 10.35
CA GLU A 329 -14.73 13.55 9.91
C GLU A 329 -15.35 12.63 8.86
N ILE A 330 -16.61 12.22 9.07
CA ILE A 330 -17.37 11.46 8.09
C ILE A 330 -17.51 12.23 6.78
N ALA A 331 -17.79 13.54 6.83
CA ALA A 331 -17.89 14.37 5.64
C ALA A 331 -16.55 14.44 4.88
N LYS A 332 -15.42 14.58 5.59
CA LYS A 332 -14.08 14.55 4.99
C LYS A 332 -13.78 13.21 4.31
N LEU A 333 -14.09 12.09 4.96
CA LEU A 333 -13.91 10.75 4.38
C LEU A 333 -14.77 10.58 3.12
N ARG A 334 -16.04 10.96 3.17
CA ARG A 334 -16.94 10.90 2.00
C ARG A 334 -16.46 11.74 0.83
N GLN A 335 -15.88 12.91 1.10
CA GLN A 335 -15.39 13.80 0.05
C GLN A 335 -14.31 13.14 -0.82
N CYS A 336 -13.56 12.18 -0.28
CA CYS A 336 -12.54 11.46 -1.05
C CYS A 336 -13.06 10.15 -1.67
N PHE A 337 -14.32 9.75 -1.47
CA PHE A 337 -14.84 8.54 -2.10
C PHE A 337 -15.21 8.80 -3.56
N ALA A 338 -14.58 8.07 -4.48
CA ALA A 338 -15.08 7.96 -5.85
C ALA A 338 -16.38 7.13 -5.87
N GLY A 339 -17.06 7.11 -7.01
CA GLY A 339 -18.17 6.18 -7.22
C GLY A 339 -17.74 4.73 -7.03
N LEU A 340 -18.41 4.01 -6.14
CA LEU A 340 -18.10 2.62 -5.76
C LEU A 340 -19.40 1.82 -5.69
N TRP A 341 -19.50 0.74 -6.48
CA TRP A 341 -20.74 0.00 -6.64
C TRP A 341 -20.54 -1.51 -6.56
N SER A 342 -21.53 -2.18 -5.96
CA SER A 342 -21.68 -3.63 -6.07
C SER A 342 -22.23 -3.98 -7.45
N LEU A 343 -21.86 -5.13 -7.98
CA LEU A 343 -22.40 -5.62 -9.26
C LEU A 343 -23.84 -6.18 -9.15
N ASP A 344 -24.43 -6.16 -7.95
CA ASP A 344 -25.87 -6.39 -7.73
C ASP A 344 -26.73 -5.19 -8.22
N ASP A 345 -26.12 -4.03 -8.52
CA ASP A 345 -26.81 -2.86 -9.09
C ASP A 345 -26.90 -2.97 -10.62
N GLU A 346 -28.04 -3.46 -11.11
CA GLU A 346 -28.24 -3.74 -12.54
C GLU A 346 -28.10 -2.50 -13.44
N GLU A 347 -28.52 -1.33 -12.95
CA GLU A 347 -28.44 -0.07 -13.70
C GLU A 347 -27.00 0.39 -13.86
N VAL A 348 -26.21 0.30 -12.79
CA VAL A 348 -24.77 0.60 -12.85
C VAL A 348 -24.05 -0.39 -13.77
N VAL A 349 -24.37 -1.68 -13.71
CA VAL A 349 -23.76 -2.68 -14.60
C VAL A 349 -24.13 -2.42 -16.06
N LYS A 350 -25.37 -2.02 -16.35
CA LYS A 350 -25.79 -1.63 -17.70
C LYS A 350 -25.00 -0.41 -18.18
N SER A 351 -24.89 0.63 -17.35
CA SER A 351 -24.10 1.83 -17.66
C SER A 351 -22.63 1.49 -17.94
N ALA A 352 -22.04 0.57 -17.18
CA ALA A 352 -20.66 0.13 -17.37
C ALA A 352 -20.45 -0.69 -18.64
N ILE A 353 -21.44 -1.46 -19.07
CA ILE A 353 -21.41 -2.15 -20.37
C ILE A 353 -21.48 -1.14 -21.51
N GLU A 354 -22.33 -0.12 -21.39
CA GLU A 354 -22.50 0.92 -22.42
C GLU A 354 -21.27 1.84 -22.51
N ASN A 355 -20.72 2.27 -21.37
CA ASN A 355 -19.63 3.25 -21.26
C ASN A 355 -18.43 2.71 -20.46
N PRO A 356 -17.77 1.64 -20.93
CA PRO A 356 -16.80 0.90 -20.12
C PRO A 356 -15.54 1.70 -19.77
N ASP A 357 -15.18 2.70 -20.56
CA ASP A 357 -14.00 3.54 -20.30
C ASP A 357 -14.14 4.39 -19.04
N LEU A 358 -15.36 4.62 -18.54
CA LEU A 358 -15.63 5.40 -17.33
C LEU A 358 -15.50 4.58 -16.04
N PHE A 359 -15.22 3.28 -16.14
CA PHE A 359 -15.21 2.36 -15.01
C PHE A 359 -13.92 1.54 -14.93
N VAL A 360 -13.65 1.07 -13.73
CA VAL A 360 -12.62 0.07 -13.42
C VAL A 360 -13.31 -1.07 -12.69
N LEU A 361 -13.11 -2.29 -13.17
CA LEU A 361 -13.62 -3.50 -12.53
C LEU A 361 -12.48 -4.13 -11.71
N LYS A 362 -12.66 -4.23 -10.39
CA LYS A 362 -11.60 -4.65 -9.46
C LYS A 362 -11.94 -5.98 -8.77
N PRO A 363 -11.09 -7.03 -8.88
CA PRO A 363 -11.23 -8.23 -8.07
C PRO A 363 -10.72 -8.01 -6.63
N GLN A 364 -10.94 -8.97 -5.74
CA GLN A 364 -10.40 -8.96 -4.37
C GLN A 364 -8.94 -9.38 -4.33
N ARG A 365 -8.06 -8.59 -4.94
CA ARG A 365 -6.60 -8.82 -4.99
C ARG A 365 -5.84 -7.56 -4.60
N GLU A 366 -4.63 -7.76 -4.09
CA GLU A 366 -3.67 -6.71 -3.75
C GLU A 366 -2.40 -6.85 -4.59
N GLY A 367 -1.59 -5.79 -4.68
CA GLY A 367 -0.26 -5.82 -5.31
C GLY A 367 -0.20 -5.39 -6.79
N GLY A 368 -1.31 -4.90 -7.35
CA GLY A 368 -1.39 -4.40 -8.74
C GLY A 368 -1.44 -5.50 -9.81
N GLY A 369 -1.84 -5.15 -11.03
CA GLY A 369 -1.91 -6.07 -12.18
C GLY A 369 -3.19 -6.89 -12.30
N ASN A 370 -4.22 -6.59 -11.51
CA ASN A 370 -5.44 -7.41 -11.43
C ASN A 370 -6.70 -6.70 -11.93
N ASN A 371 -6.63 -5.39 -12.19
CA ASN A 371 -7.82 -4.61 -12.53
C ASN A 371 -8.14 -4.76 -14.01
N ILE A 372 -9.42 -4.58 -14.35
CA ILE A 372 -9.92 -4.67 -15.73
C ILE A 372 -10.44 -3.29 -16.15
N TYR A 373 -10.11 -2.87 -17.38
CA TYR A 373 -10.34 -1.51 -17.89
C TYR A 373 -10.92 -1.54 -19.30
N GLY A 374 -11.57 -0.45 -19.71
CA GLY A 374 -12.03 -0.24 -21.08
C GLY A 374 -12.86 -1.40 -21.62
N LEU A 375 -12.68 -1.77 -22.89
CA LEU A 375 -13.48 -2.82 -23.53
C LEU A 375 -13.49 -4.15 -22.76
N ASP A 376 -12.41 -4.49 -22.05
CA ASP A 376 -12.35 -5.71 -21.24
C ASP A 376 -13.36 -5.68 -20.07
N VAL A 377 -13.72 -4.50 -19.54
CA VAL A 377 -14.80 -4.36 -18.55
C VAL A 377 -16.12 -4.81 -19.17
N ARG A 378 -16.43 -4.34 -20.38
CA ARG A 378 -17.66 -4.72 -21.08
C ARG A 378 -17.70 -6.23 -21.32
N GLU A 379 -16.61 -6.79 -21.83
CA GLU A 379 -16.52 -8.23 -22.11
C GLU A 379 -16.67 -9.08 -20.83
N ALA A 380 -15.98 -8.68 -19.76
CA ALA A 380 -16.06 -9.35 -18.46
C ALA A 380 -17.49 -9.30 -17.89
N LEU A 381 -18.15 -8.13 -17.90
CA LEU A 381 -19.50 -7.99 -17.38
C LEU A 381 -20.54 -8.78 -18.19
N ILE A 382 -20.43 -8.81 -19.52
CA ILE A 382 -21.29 -9.63 -20.38
C ILE A 382 -21.09 -11.12 -20.10
N ARG A 383 -19.84 -11.56 -19.94
CA ARG A 383 -19.52 -12.95 -19.60
C ARG A 383 -20.10 -13.34 -18.24
N LEU A 384 -19.83 -12.56 -17.20
CA LEU A 384 -20.31 -12.81 -15.84
C LEU A 384 -21.86 -12.83 -15.76
N LYS A 385 -22.53 -11.95 -16.51
CA LYS A 385 -24.00 -11.98 -16.63
C LYS A 385 -24.54 -13.26 -17.25
N LYS A 386 -23.82 -13.86 -18.21
CA LYS A 386 -24.21 -15.14 -18.84
C LYS A 386 -23.95 -16.33 -17.93
N GLU A 387 -22.85 -16.32 -17.17
CA GLU A 387 -22.52 -17.36 -16.20
C GLU A 387 -23.55 -17.43 -15.06
N GLY A 388 -24.12 -16.28 -14.67
CA GLY A 388 -25.15 -16.20 -13.65
C GLY A 388 -24.63 -16.50 -12.23
N GLY A 389 -25.55 -16.61 -11.28
CA GLY A 389 -25.22 -16.86 -9.87
C GLY A 389 -24.40 -15.74 -9.23
N ASP A 390 -23.53 -16.11 -8.29
CA ASP A 390 -22.75 -15.16 -7.48
C ASP A 390 -21.40 -14.75 -8.11
N ALA A 391 -21.13 -15.12 -9.37
CA ALA A 391 -19.85 -14.84 -10.06
C ALA A 391 -19.48 -13.35 -10.07
N LEU A 392 -20.49 -12.47 -10.13
CA LEU A 392 -20.33 -11.02 -10.04
C LEU A 392 -19.78 -10.55 -8.67
N SER A 393 -19.97 -11.33 -7.60
CA SER A 393 -19.57 -10.98 -6.23
C SER A 393 -18.05 -11.05 -5.98
N ALA A 394 -17.28 -11.57 -6.93
CA ALA A 394 -15.82 -11.53 -6.90
C ALA A 394 -15.27 -10.11 -7.16
N TYR A 395 -16.09 -9.23 -7.74
CA TYR A 395 -15.65 -7.92 -8.22
C TYR A 395 -16.45 -6.77 -7.61
N ILE A 396 -15.86 -5.58 -7.66
CA ILE A 396 -16.57 -4.32 -7.50
C ILE A 396 -16.40 -3.46 -8.75
N LEU A 397 -17.34 -2.55 -8.98
CA LEU A 397 -17.19 -1.50 -9.97
C LEU A 397 -16.76 -0.20 -9.28
N MET A 398 -15.80 0.51 -9.88
CA MET A 398 -15.33 1.80 -9.40
C MET A 398 -15.33 2.82 -10.54
N GLN A 399 -15.64 4.07 -10.24
CA GLN A 399 -15.44 5.21 -11.14
C GLN A 399 -13.96 5.28 -11.55
N ARG A 400 -13.70 5.36 -12.85
CA ARG A 400 -12.36 5.66 -13.33
C ARG A 400 -12.04 7.13 -13.06
N ILE A 401 -10.91 7.38 -12.44
CA ILE A 401 -10.40 8.72 -12.15
C ILE A 401 -9.48 9.13 -13.29
N PHE A 402 -9.58 10.39 -13.75
CA PHE A 402 -8.80 10.90 -14.88
C PHE A 402 -7.93 12.08 -14.43
N PRO A 403 -6.70 11.83 -13.92
CA PRO A 403 -5.78 12.89 -13.58
C PRO A 403 -5.30 13.66 -14.80
N LYS A 404 -4.92 14.92 -14.59
CA LYS A 404 -4.25 15.70 -15.64
C LYS A 404 -2.88 15.10 -15.94
N ALA A 405 -2.69 14.65 -17.18
CA ALA A 405 -1.39 14.16 -17.63
C ALA A 405 -0.36 15.30 -17.68
N SER A 406 0.88 15.00 -17.30
CA SER A 406 2.00 15.92 -17.38
C SER A 406 3.23 15.23 -17.94
N LEU A 407 4.08 15.99 -18.62
CA LEU A 407 5.31 15.47 -19.20
C LEU A 407 6.33 15.24 -18.07
N ALA A 408 6.89 14.02 -17.99
CA ALA A 408 7.90 13.66 -17.00
C ALA A 408 9.02 12.83 -17.64
N SER A 409 10.22 12.96 -17.09
CA SER A 409 11.39 12.16 -17.45
C SER A 409 11.50 10.97 -16.49
N LEU A 410 11.38 9.76 -17.02
CA LEU A 410 11.39 8.52 -16.27
C LEU A 410 12.74 7.81 -16.47
N VAL A 411 13.41 7.45 -15.39
CA VAL A 411 14.71 6.76 -15.42
C VAL A 411 14.53 5.31 -15.02
N ARG A 412 14.94 4.38 -15.90
CA ARG A 412 14.90 2.94 -15.67
C ARG A 412 16.11 2.27 -16.32
N GLY A 413 16.85 1.47 -15.55
CA GLY A 413 18.02 0.76 -16.06
C GLY A 413 19.09 1.70 -16.62
N GLY A 414 19.22 2.90 -16.04
CA GLY A 414 20.14 3.95 -16.51
C GLY A 414 19.66 4.71 -17.74
N VAL A 415 18.50 4.38 -18.32
CA VAL A 415 17.96 5.06 -19.49
C VAL A 415 16.85 6.02 -19.09
N CYS A 416 16.91 7.24 -19.61
CA CYS A 416 15.91 8.28 -19.40
C CYS A 416 14.94 8.33 -20.59
N HIS A 417 13.64 8.33 -20.30
CA HIS A 417 12.58 8.43 -21.30
C HIS A 417 11.56 9.49 -20.89
N GLU A 418 11.28 10.43 -21.79
CA GLU A 418 10.22 11.40 -21.58
C GLU A 418 8.86 10.81 -22.00
N ALA A 419 7.84 10.97 -21.16
CA ALA A 419 6.49 10.48 -21.44
C ALA A 419 5.42 11.39 -20.80
N LEU A 420 4.20 11.34 -21.34
CA LEU A 420 3.02 11.84 -20.63
C LEU A 420 2.71 10.87 -19.49
N THR A 421 2.53 11.41 -18.30
CA THR A 421 2.40 10.65 -17.07
C THR A 421 1.28 11.16 -16.18
N VAL A 422 0.75 10.26 -15.36
CA VAL A 422 -0.17 10.54 -14.27
C VAL A 422 0.40 9.98 -12.97
N SER A 423 0.07 10.62 -11.85
CA SER A 423 0.65 10.30 -10.56
C SER A 423 -0.42 9.94 -9.53
N GLU A 424 -0.06 9.02 -8.65
CA GLU A 424 -0.89 8.49 -7.57
C GLU A 424 -0.19 8.74 -6.24
N LEU A 425 -0.86 9.48 -5.35
CA LEU A 425 -0.36 9.87 -4.04
C LEU A 425 -0.79 8.83 -3.00
N GLY A 426 0.17 8.16 -2.38
CA GLY A 426 -0.04 7.34 -1.19
C GLY A 426 0.34 8.08 0.08
N ILE A 427 -0.58 8.18 1.04
CA ILE A 427 -0.29 8.69 2.39
C ILE A 427 -0.18 7.51 3.35
N TYR A 428 0.98 7.38 3.98
CA TYR A 428 1.19 6.36 5.00
C TYR A 428 0.53 6.77 6.31
N GLY A 429 -0.05 5.79 7.02
CA GLY A 429 -0.60 5.95 8.36
C GLY A 429 -0.05 4.88 9.29
N ALA A 430 0.26 5.25 10.53
CA ALA A 430 0.56 4.29 11.58
C ALA A 430 -0.45 4.41 12.71
N TYR A 431 -0.94 3.26 13.16
CA TYR A 431 -1.90 3.13 14.24
C TYR A 431 -1.42 2.12 15.26
N LEU A 432 -1.45 2.47 16.54
CA LEU A 432 -1.18 1.55 17.63
C LEU A 432 -2.13 1.86 18.78
N ARG A 433 -2.85 0.85 19.23
CA ARG A 433 -3.74 0.94 20.39
C ARG A 433 -3.46 -0.21 21.35
N ASN A 434 -3.53 0.06 22.65
CA ASN A 434 -3.57 -0.95 23.70
C ASN A 434 -4.86 -0.77 24.51
N LYS A 435 -5.78 -1.72 24.37
CA LYS A 435 -7.15 -1.65 24.91
C LYS A 435 -7.85 -0.38 24.45
N ASP A 436 -8.15 0.55 25.34
CA ASP A 436 -8.84 1.80 25.04
C ASP A 436 -7.87 2.95 24.72
N LYS A 437 -6.57 2.77 24.99
CA LYS A 437 -5.57 3.82 24.82
C LYS A 437 -4.99 3.78 23.41
N VAL A 438 -5.29 4.81 22.62
CA VAL A 438 -4.58 5.10 21.35
C VAL A 438 -3.19 5.63 21.69
N ILE A 439 -2.15 4.94 21.23
CA ILE A 439 -0.73 5.24 21.48
C ILE A 439 -0.09 5.93 20.27
N ILE A 440 -0.51 5.55 19.06
CA ILE A 440 -0.15 6.18 17.79
C ILE A 440 -1.42 6.27 16.94
N ASN A 441 -1.69 7.44 16.37
CA ASN A 441 -2.62 7.61 15.27
C ASN A 441 -2.12 8.75 14.37
N ASP A 442 -1.08 8.47 13.60
CA ASP A 442 -0.27 9.50 12.95
C ASP A 442 -0.24 9.31 11.42
N LYS A 443 -0.16 10.42 10.69
CA LYS A 443 0.31 10.44 9.30
C LYS A 443 1.82 10.21 9.29
N CYS A 444 2.27 9.26 8.49
CA CYS A 444 3.64 8.73 8.55
C CYS A 444 4.43 8.86 7.24
N GLY A 445 4.43 10.03 6.61
CA GLY A 445 5.11 10.24 5.32
C GLY A 445 4.22 9.91 4.13
N TYR A 446 4.83 9.74 2.95
CA TYR A 446 4.10 9.56 1.70
C TYR A 446 4.88 8.76 0.65
N LEU A 447 4.18 8.31 -0.37
CA LEU A 447 4.69 7.71 -1.59
C LEU A 447 4.05 8.45 -2.76
N MET A 448 4.84 8.85 -3.75
CA MET A 448 4.27 9.20 -5.06
C MET A 448 4.66 8.09 -6.04
N ARG A 449 3.69 7.60 -6.80
CA ARG A 449 3.91 6.67 -7.91
C ARG A 449 3.52 7.37 -9.19
N THR A 450 4.38 7.29 -10.19
CA THR A 450 4.14 7.94 -11.48
C THR A 450 4.20 6.89 -12.58
N LYS A 451 3.23 6.92 -13.49
CA LYS A 451 3.13 5.97 -14.60
C LYS A 451 2.84 6.71 -15.90
N VAL A 452 3.16 6.08 -17.03
CA VAL A 452 2.74 6.59 -18.34
C VAL A 452 1.22 6.67 -18.40
N SER A 453 0.67 7.75 -18.97
CA SER A 453 -0.77 8.03 -18.93
C SER A 453 -1.62 7.01 -19.68
N SER A 454 -1.01 6.32 -20.65
CA SER A 454 -1.64 5.22 -21.40
C SER A 454 -1.62 3.87 -20.66
N SER A 455 -0.93 3.77 -19.51
CA SER A 455 -0.89 2.53 -18.73
C SER A 455 -2.06 2.47 -17.76
N ASP A 456 -2.86 1.43 -17.87
CA ASP A 456 -3.95 1.17 -16.93
C ASP A 456 -3.42 0.73 -15.55
N GLU A 457 -2.31 0.02 -15.51
CA GLU A 457 -1.68 -0.48 -14.28
C GLU A 457 -0.63 0.47 -13.68
N GLY A 458 -0.44 0.40 -12.36
CA GLY A 458 0.38 1.37 -11.59
C GLY A 458 1.36 0.79 -10.56
N GLY A 459 1.55 -0.53 -10.53
CA GLY A 459 2.49 -1.17 -9.60
C GLY A 459 3.96 -0.95 -9.98
N VAL A 460 4.76 -0.36 -9.09
CA VAL A 460 6.23 -0.23 -9.29
C VAL A 460 6.89 -1.62 -9.25
N ALA A 461 6.55 -2.45 -8.26
CA ALA A 461 7.05 -3.81 -8.16
C ALA A 461 6.64 -4.68 -9.35
N ALA A 462 5.45 -4.42 -9.92
CA ALA A 462 4.95 -5.07 -11.14
C ALA A 462 5.58 -4.51 -12.43
N GLY A 463 6.20 -3.32 -12.36
CA GLY A 463 7.03 -2.75 -13.42
C GLY A 463 6.36 -1.66 -14.25
N PHE A 464 5.10 -1.30 -13.93
CA PHE A 464 4.28 -0.34 -14.68
C PHE A 464 4.54 1.12 -14.29
N ALA A 465 4.91 1.35 -13.04
CA ALA A 465 5.18 2.69 -12.50
C ALA A 465 6.65 2.86 -12.10
N VAL A 466 6.99 4.10 -11.79
CA VAL A 466 8.24 4.52 -11.15
C VAL A 466 7.95 5.14 -9.80
N LEU A 467 8.95 5.16 -8.91
CA LEU A 467 8.91 5.93 -7.67
C LEU A 467 9.09 7.41 -7.97
N ASP A 468 8.39 8.26 -7.23
CA ASP A 468 8.45 9.70 -7.37
C ASP A 468 8.36 10.35 -5.98
N SER A 469 8.58 11.66 -5.90
CA SER A 469 8.15 12.49 -4.78
C SER A 469 7.18 13.56 -5.28
N LEU A 470 6.86 14.55 -4.44
CA LEU A 470 5.93 15.60 -4.82
C LEU A 470 6.54 17.00 -4.69
N TYR A 471 6.07 17.94 -5.51
CA TYR A 471 6.43 19.36 -5.51
C TYR A 471 5.17 20.20 -5.27
N LEU A 472 5.12 20.92 -4.16
CA LEU A 472 3.96 21.71 -3.74
C LEU A 472 3.84 23.03 -4.52
N THR A 473 2.70 23.29 -5.18
CA THR A 473 2.54 24.44 -6.10
C THR A 473 1.84 25.68 -5.54
N ASP A 474 0.99 25.57 -4.52
CA ASP A 474 0.04 26.65 -4.17
C ASP A 474 0.55 27.67 -3.12
N LYS A 475 1.80 28.14 -3.24
CA LYS A 475 2.20 29.40 -2.54
C LYS A 475 2.94 30.34 -3.45
#